data_AF-A0A2D5X8A5-F1
#
_entry.id   AF-A0A2D5X8A5-F1
#
_cell.length_a   1.000
_cell.length_b   1.000
_cell.length_c   1.000
_cell.angle_alpha   90.00
_cell.angle_beta   90.00
_cell.angle_gamma   90.00
#
_symmetry.space_group_name_H-M   'P 1'
#
loop_
_entity.id
_entity.type
_entity.pdbx_description
1 polymer ?
#
loop_
_entity_poly.entity_id
_entity_poly.type
_entity_poly.pdbx_seq_one_letter_code
_entity_poly.pdbx_strand_id
1 'polypeptide(L)'
;MLSPLLSNIYLHYVLDLWFSQRVSRQSRGEAYYFRFADDFLACFQYKDDAESFHRRLGDRLEGFGLQLAQEKTRRIAFGRFAREDAQRRGTKPKDFIFLGLKHYCGKTKEGYFKVKRRTSRKKLGQSLRKFTDWTKKVRSVVRKGEMIRQARTRVIGHLSYYAITDNLERCNYYNYRAKHILFKWLNRKSQRKAYTWEGFNQALAWAKWPKPRVRKDLNPFRRVEAH
;
A
#
# COMPACT_ATOMS: atom_id res chain seq x y z
N MET A 1 22.58 -16.31 -2.29
CA MET A 1 21.20 -15.87 -1.94
C MET A 1 20.16 -16.61 -2.80
N LEU A 2 20.09 -17.94 -2.73
CA LEU A 2 19.13 -18.74 -3.53
C LEU A 2 17.75 -18.90 -2.87
N SER A 3 17.66 -18.68 -1.56
CA SER A 3 16.46 -18.95 -0.75
C SER A 3 15.20 -18.18 -1.22
N PRO A 4 15.22 -16.85 -1.48
CA PRO A 4 14.00 -16.13 -1.92
C PRO A 4 13.50 -16.57 -3.31
N LEU A 5 14.40 -17.03 -4.17
CA LEU A 5 14.06 -17.54 -5.49
C LEU A 5 13.38 -18.90 -5.36
N LEU A 6 13.98 -19.81 -4.60
CA LEU A 6 13.43 -21.15 -4.35
C LEU A 6 12.06 -21.08 -3.67
N SER A 7 11.88 -20.22 -2.67
CA SER A 7 10.57 -20.04 -2.03
C SER A 7 9.51 -19.50 -2.99
N ASN A 8 9.86 -18.59 -3.90
CA ASN A 8 8.91 -18.07 -4.89
C ASN A 8 8.53 -19.10 -5.95
N ILE A 9 9.49 -19.92 -6.40
CA ILE A 9 9.23 -21.04 -7.31
C ILE A 9 8.34 -22.07 -6.61
N TYR A 10 8.65 -22.41 -5.36
CA TYR A 10 7.85 -23.35 -4.58
C TYR A 10 6.39 -22.88 -4.46
N LEU A 11 6.17 -21.64 -4.00
CA LEU A 11 4.82 -21.08 -3.89
C LEU A 11 4.12 -20.95 -5.24
N HIS A 12 4.85 -20.80 -6.35
CA HIS A 12 4.27 -20.82 -7.69
C HIS A 12 3.61 -22.16 -8.01
N TYR A 13 4.28 -23.28 -7.73
CA TYR A 13 3.71 -24.61 -7.95
C TYR A 13 2.59 -24.93 -6.96
N VAL A 14 2.78 -24.57 -5.68
CA VAL A 14 1.82 -24.91 -4.62
C VAL A 14 0.52 -24.13 -4.78
N LEU A 15 0.60 -22.83 -5.08
CA LEU A 15 -0.53 -21.90 -5.09
C LEU A 15 -0.92 -21.43 -6.50
N ASP A 16 0.00 -20.85 -7.28
CA ASP A 16 -0.37 -20.17 -8.53
C ASP A 16 -0.88 -21.15 -9.59
N LEU A 17 -0.15 -22.24 -9.82
CA LEU A 17 -0.55 -23.28 -10.77
C LEU A 17 -1.79 -24.02 -10.29
N TRP A 18 -1.88 -24.31 -8.99
CA TRP A 18 -3.07 -24.92 -8.41
C TRP A 18 -4.30 -24.03 -8.59
N PHE A 19 -4.18 -22.72 -8.35
CA PHE A 19 -5.27 -21.78 -8.51
C PHE A 19 -5.73 -21.73 -9.98
N SER A 20 -4.79 -21.51 -10.91
CA SER A 20 -5.11 -21.35 -12.33
C SER A 20 -5.68 -22.62 -12.97
N GLN A 21 -5.09 -23.79 -12.68
CA GLN A 21 -5.47 -25.03 -13.34
C GLN A 21 -6.64 -25.76 -12.68
N ARG A 22 -6.89 -25.55 -11.39
CA ARG A 22 -7.93 -26.26 -10.64
C ARG A 22 -8.98 -25.31 -10.08
N VAL A 23 -8.59 -24.38 -9.22
CA VAL A 23 -9.55 -23.54 -8.48
C VAL A 23 -10.37 -22.68 -9.43
N SER A 24 -9.72 -21.98 -10.37
CA SER A 24 -10.41 -21.09 -11.31
C SER A 24 -11.38 -21.84 -12.22
N ARG A 25 -11.08 -23.09 -12.61
CA ARG A 25 -11.94 -23.92 -13.47
C ARG A 25 -13.13 -24.53 -12.73
N GLN A 26 -12.98 -24.75 -11.42
CA GLN A 26 -14.02 -25.32 -10.56
C GLN A 26 -14.89 -24.24 -9.89
N SER A 27 -14.50 -22.97 -10.02
CA SER A 27 -15.28 -21.86 -9.49
C SER A 27 -16.51 -21.66 -10.37
N ARG A 28 -17.67 -21.46 -9.76
CA ARG A 28 -18.93 -21.21 -10.49
C ARG A 28 -18.87 -19.89 -11.27
N GLY A 29 -18.21 -18.89 -10.71
CA GLY A 29 -18.09 -17.56 -11.29
C GLY A 29 -16.66 -17.11 -11.49
N GLU A 30 -16.48 -15.80 -11.66
CA GLU A 30 -15.15 -15.21 -11.80
C GLU A 30 -14.28 -15.43 -10.56
N ALA A 31 -13.03 -15.83 -10.79
CA ALA A 31 -12.03 -16.05 -9.76
C ALA A 31 -10.70 -15.41 -10.18
N TYR A 32 -10.12 -14.60 -9.29
CA TYR A 32 -8.85 -13.90 -9.53
C TYR A 32 -7.88 -14.15 -8.39
N TYR A 33 -6.60 -14.24 -8.71
CA TYR A 33 -5.54 -14.49 -7.74
C TYR A 33 -4.37 -13.53 -7.93
N PHE A 34 -3.92 -12.93 -6.84
CA PHE A 34 -2.81 -11.99 -6.80
C PHE A 34 -1.84 -12.41 -5.70
N ARG A 35 -0.58 -12.63 -6.02
CA ARG A 35 0.47 -12.99 -5.05
C ARG A 35 1.66 -12.06 -5.14
N PHE A 36 2.25 -11.78 -3.98
CA PHE A 36 3.50 -11.07 -3.84
C PHE A 36 4.31 -11.73 -2.72
N ALA A 37 5.36 -12.47 -3.09
CA ALA A 37 6.09 -13.35 -2.17
C ALA A 37 5.13 -14.31 -1.45
N ASP A 38 5.00 -14.19 -0.13
CA ASP A 38 4.15 -14.95 0.78
C ASP A 38 2.75 -14.37 0.96
N ASP A 39 2.54 -13.08 0.69
CA ASP A 39 1.24 -12.42 0.78
C ASP A 39 0.43 -12.64 -0.51
N PHE A 40 -0.81 -13.13 -0.39
CA PHE A 40 -1.73 -13.26 -1.54
C PHE A 40 -3.16 -12.83 -1.25
N LEU A 41 -3.90 -12.56 -2.32
CA LEU A 41 -5.32 -12.22 -2.33
C LEU A 41 -6.01 -13.09 -3.39
N ALA A 42 -7.03 -13.83 -2.97
CA ALA A 42 -7.94 -14.54 -3.86
C ALA A 42 -9.31 -13.86 -3.83
N CYS A 43 -9.84 -13.51 -5.01
CA CYS A 43 -11.13 -12.87 -5.19
C CYS A 43 -12.08 -13.83 -5.90
N PHE A 44 -13.31 -13.94 -5.41
CA PHE A 44 -14.33 -14.80 -5.99
C PHE A 44 -15.64 -14.01 -6.14
N GLN A 45 -16.37 -14.29 -7.21
CA GLN A 45 -17.70 -13.73 -7.43
C GLN A 45 -18.72 -14.26 -6.40
N TYR A 46 -18.68 -15.57 -6.13
CA TYR A 46 -19.61 -16.23 -5.22
C TYR A 46 -18.97 -16.55 -3.87
N LYS A 47 -19.78 -16.46 -2.82
CA LYS A 47 -19.36 -16.76 -1.45
C LYS A 47 -18.92 -18.23 -1.33
N ASP A 48 -19.69 -19.15 -1.89
CA ASP A 48 -19.47 -20.59 -1.78
C ASP A 48 -18.13 -21.01 -2.40
N ASP A 49 -17.75 -20.41 -3.53
CA ASP A 49 -16.43 -20.60 -4.15
C ASP A 49 -15.31 -20.17 -3.21
N ALA A 50 -15.46 -19.02 -2.53
CA ALA A 50 -14.49 -18.54 -1.55
C ALA A 50 -14.40 -19.44 -0.31
N GLU A 51 -15.53 -20.01 0.15
CA GLU A 51 -15.54 -20.95 1.28
C GLU A 51 -14.88 -22.29 0.90
N SER A 52 -15.20 -22.79 -0.29
CA SER A 52 -14.60 -24.00 -0.87
C SER A 52 -13.09 -23.85 -1.03
N PHE A 53 -12.63 -22.74 -1.61
CA PHE A 53 -11.21 -22.43 -1.73
C PHE A 53 -10.53 -22.37 -0.37
N HIS A 54 -11.13 -21.67 0.61
CA HIS A 54 -10.53 -21.51 1.93
C HIS A 54 -10.34 -22.84 2.67
N ARG A 55 -11.31 -23.77 2.56
CA ARG A 55 -11.19 -25.12 3.13
C ARG A 55 -10.03 -25.88 2.47
N ARG A 56 -10.06 -25.97 1.14
CA ARG A 56 -9.05 -26.73 0.36
C ARG A 56 -7.65 -26.16 0.46
N LEU A 57 -7.52 -24.86 0.72
CA LEU A 57 -6.24 -24.18 0.86
C LEU A 57 -5.47 -24.70 2.09
N GLY A 58 -6.16 -25.03 3.19
CA GLY A 58 -5.54 -25.62 4.38
C GLY A 58 -4.88 -26.96 4.03
N ASP A 59 -5.69 -27.90 3.55
CA ASP A 59 -5.25 -29.24 3.13
C ASP A 59 -4.14 -29.17 2.08
N ARG A 60 -4.27 -28.23 1.13
CA ARG A 60 -3.27 -28.02 0.07
C ARG A 60 -1.94 -27.55 0.64
N LEU A 61 -1.92 -26.63 1.59
CA LEU A 61 -0.67 -26.16 2.19
C LEU A 61 -0.02 -27.24 3.04
N GLU A 62 -0.83 -27.96 3.83
CA GLU A 62 -0.35 -29.05 4.68
C GLU A 62 0.29 -30.18 3.87
N GLY A 63 -0.31 -30.56 2.74
CA GLY A 63 0.28 -31.55 1.82
C GLY A 63 1.63 -31.14 1.21
N PHE A 64 2.01 -29.86 1.34
CA PHE A 64 3.30 -29.31 0.91
C PHE A 64 4.15 -28.84 2.11
N GLY A 65 3.84 -29.28 3.33
CA GLY A 65 4.58 -28.95 4.54
C GLY A 65 4.51 -27.46 4.94
N LEU A 66 3.49 -26.74 4.47
CA LEU A 66 3.25 -25.34 4.80
C LEU A 66 2.04 -25.22 5.73
N GLN A 67 2.06 -24.25 6.63
CA GLN A 67 0.92 -23.95 7.50
C GLN A 67 0.27 -22.62 7.14
N LEU A 68 -1.06 -22.62 7.05
CA LEU A 68 -1.83 -21.40 6.85
C LEU A 68 -1.87 -20.61 8.17
N ALA A 69 -1.43 -19.35 8.14
CA ALA A 69 -1.62 -18.44 9.26
C ALA A 69 -3.10 -18.04 9.38
N GLN A 70 -3.91 -18.87 10.05
CA GLN A 70 -5.36 -18.67 10.15
C GLN A 70 -5.74 -17.32 10.74
N GLU A 71 -4.97 -16.79 11.70
CA GLU A 71 -5.21 -15.47 12.29
C GLU A 71 -5.09 -14.30 11.28
N LYS A 72 -4.28 -14.49 10.24
CA LYS A 72 -4.03 -13.49 9.18
C LYS A 72 -5.01 -13.63 8.01
N THR A 73 -5.51 -14.84 7.76
CA THR A 73 -6.42 -15.12 6.66
C THR A 73 -7.84 -14.69 7.03
N ARG A 74 -8.38 -13.74 6.29
CA ARG A 74 -9.72 -13.20 6.56
C ARG A 74 -10.55 -13.20 5.28
N ARG A 75 -11.77 -13.74 5.36
CA ARG A 75 -12.77 -13.64 4.30
C ARG A 75 -13.54 -12.34 4.46
N ILE A 76 -13.64 -11.57 3.37
CA ILE A 76 -14.24 -10.24 3.40
C ILE A 76 -15.18 -10.11 2.20
N ALA A 77 -16.46 -9.84 2.47
CA ALA A 77 -17.37 -9.41 1.42
C ALA A 77 -16.94 -8.03 0.91
N PHE A 78 -16.61 -7.95 -0.38
CA PHE A 78 -16.04 -6.76 -1.00
C PHE A 78 -16.60 -6.58 -2.42
N GLY A 79 -16.75 -5.33 -2.86
CA GLY A 79 -17.32 -5.03 -4.19
C GLY A 79 -18.57 -4.15 -4.12
N ARG A 80 -19.24 -4.03 -5.28
CA ARG A 80 -20.43 -3.17 -5.46
C ARG A 80 -21.60 -3.62 -4.57
N PHE A 81 -21.91 -4.92 -4.61
CA PHE A 81 -23.01 -5.50 -3.85
C PHE A 81 -22.76 -5.45 -2.35
N ALA A 82 -21.54 -5.79 -1.91
CA ALA A 82 -21.15 -5.70 -0.51
C ALA A 82 -21.30 -4.28 0.06
N ARG A 83 -21.13 -3.25 -0.78
CA ARG A 83 -21.40 -1.86 -0.39
C ARG A 83 -22.88 -1.56 -0.30
N GLU A 84 -23.66 -1.94 -1.30
CA GLU A 84 -25.11 -1.73 -1.32
C GLU A 84 -25.79 -2.44 -0.14
N ASP A 85 -25.41 -3.69 0.13
CA ASP A 85 -25.92 -4.46 1.27
C ASP A 85 -25.51 -3.83 2.61
N ALA A 86 -24.30 -3.28 2.71
CA ALA A 86 -23.87 -2.58 3.92
C ALA A 86 -24.71 -1.31 4.13
N GLN A 87 -24.96 -0.55 3.06
CA GLN A 87 -25.81 0.64 3.09
C GLN A 87 -27.26 0.31 3.49
N ARG A 88 -27.86 -0.73 2.88
CA ARG A 88 -29.20 -1.22 3.25
C ARG A 88 -29.30 -1.61 4.71
N ARG A 89 -28.21 -2.13 5.29
CA ARG A 89 -28.12 -2.52 6.71
C ARG A 89 -27.68 -1.39 7.66
N GLY A 90 -27.48 -0.16 7.17
CA GLY A 90 -26.95 0.94 7.97
C GLY A 90 -25.50 0.73 8.48
N THR A 91 -24.76 -0.19 7.87
CA THR A 91 -23.38 -0.53 8.26
C THR A 91 -22.36 -0.03 7.24
N LYS A 92 -21.10 0.01 7.66
CA LYS A 92 -20.00 0.40 6.76
C LYS A 92 -19.46 -0.82 6.00
N PRO A 93 -19.25 -0.71 4.67
CA PRO A 93 -18.59 -1.77 3.91
C PRO A 93 -17.20 -2.06 4.49
N LYS A 94 -16.84 -3.34 4.50
CA LYS A 94 -15.54 -3.79 4.98
C LYS A 94 -14.42 -3.28 4.07
N ASP A 95 -13.24 -3.19 4.65
CA ASP A 95 -12.02 -2.80 3.97
C ASP A 95 -10.88 -3.75 4.36
N PHE A 96 -9.82 -3.79 3.55
CA PHE A 96 -8.68 -4.66 3.79
C PHE A 96 -7.36 -3.98 3.46
N ILE A 97 -6.26 -4.51 3.96
CA ILE A 97 -4.92 -4.01 3.71
C ILE A 97 -4.15 -5.06 2.91
N PHE A 98 -3.59 -4.66 1.77
CA PHE A 98 -2.73 -5.49 0.94
C PHE A 98 -1.56 -4.64 0.43
N LEU A 99 -0.33 -5.14 0.50
CA LEU A 99 0.90 -4.43 0.11
C LEU A 99 1.04 -3.02 0.70
N GLY A 100 0.58 -2.87 1.95
CA GLY A 100 0.63 -1.61 2.69
C GLY A 100 -0.40 -0.55 2.27
N LEU A 101 -1.25 -0.86 1.30
CA LEU A 101 -2.38 -0.05 0.86
C LEU A 101 -3.68 -0.61 1.46
N LYS A 102 -4.51 0.30 1.96
CA LYS A 102 -5.87 0.02 2.36
C LYS A 102 -6.79 0.13 1.15
N HIS A 103 -7.49 -0.96 0.84
CA HIS A 103 -8.47 -1.09 -0.23
C HIS A 103 -9.87 -0.95 0.36
N TYR A 104 -10.69 -0.08 -0.23
CA TYR A 104 -12.04 0.18 0.25
C TYR A 104 -13.01 0.49 -0.90
N CYS A 105 -14.27 0.15 -0.70
CA CYS A 105 -15.34 0.47 -1.64
C CYS A 105 -15.59 1.99 -1.66
N GLY A 106 -15.52 2.58 -2.85
CA GLY A 106 -15.70 4.00 -3.09
C GLY A 106 -16.51 4.27 -4.36
N LYS A 107 -16.65 5.55 -4.71
CA LYS A 107 -17.23 6.00 -5.98
C LYS A 107 -16.23 6.85 -6.76
N THR A 108 -16.36 6.87 -8.08
CA THR A 108 -15.74 7.86 -8.98
C THR A 108 -16.39 9.24 -8.75
N LYS A 109 -15.93 10.25 -9.49
CA LYS A 109 -16.56 11.56 -9.47
C LYS A 109 -17.95 11.52 -10.12
N GLU A 110 -18.14 10.72 -11.17
CA GLU A 110 -19.45 10.51 -11.80
C GLU A 110 -20.38 9.57 -11.01
N GLY A 111 -19.93 9.05 -9.86
CA GLY A 111 -20.77 8.24 -8.98
C GLY A 111 -20.71 6.71 -9.21
N TYR A 112 -19.95 6.23 -10.19
CA TYR A 112 -19.75 4.81 -10.45
C TYR A 112 -18.96 4.12 -9.33
N PHE A 113 -19.25 2.85 -9.08
CA PHE A 113 -18.50 2.07 -8.10
C PHE A 113 -17.02 1.98 -8.49
N LYS A 114 -16.12 2.19 -7.51
CA LYS A 114 -14.68 2.02 -7.70
C LYS A 114 -14.01 1.50 -6.43
N VAL A 115 -13.03 0.62 -6.59
CA VAL A 115 -12.10 0.27 -5.52
C VAL A 115 -11.07 1.38 -5.35
N LYS A 116 -11.15 2.10 -4.22
CA LYS A 116 -10.21 3.17 -3.88
C LYS A 116 -9.09 2.61 -3.01
N ARG A 117 -7.90 3.20 -3.13
CA ARG A 117 -6.71 2.80 -2.39
C ARG A 117 -6.13 3.98 -1.64
N ARG A 118 -5.63 3.74 -0.43
CA ARG A 118 -4.85 4.72 0.33
C ARG A 118 -3.76 4.08 1.16
N THR A 119 -2.71 4.82 1.52
CA THR A 119 -1.67 4.32 2.43
C THR A 119 -2.31 3.88 3.74
N SER A 120 -2.03 2.64 4.18
CA SER A 120 -2.53 2.17 5.47
C SER A 120 -1.97 3.00 6.62
N ARG A 121 -2.78 3.25 7.66
CA ARG A 121 -2.37 4.05 8.83
C ARG A 121 -1.10 3.49 9.48
N LYS A 122 -1.01 2.15 9.59
CA LYS A 122 0.16 1.44 10.12
C LYS A 122 1.42 1.76 9.30
N LYS A 123 1.38 1.62 7.97
CA LYS A 123 2.55 1.90 7.11
C LYS A 123 2.91 3.39 7.07
N LEU A 124 1.92 4.28 7.05
CA LEU A 124 2.17 5.73 7.13
C LEU A 124 2.90 6.11 8.42
N GLY A 125 2.40 5.62 9.56
CA GLY A 125 3.04 5.84 10.86
C GLY A 125 4.43 5.20 10.96
N GLN A 126 4.62 4.00 10.42
CA GLN A 126 5.94 3.36 10.33
C GLN A 126 6.91 4.18 9.46
N SER A 127 6.46 4.68 8.31
CA SER A 127 7.30 5.49 7.41
C SER A 127 7.73 6.80 8.07
N LEU A 128 6.82 7.49 8.76
CA LEU A 128 7.14 8.74 9.47
C LEU A 128 8.08 8.51 10.66
N ARG A 129 7.91 7.39 11.40
CA ARG A 129 8.84 7.00 12.47
C ARG A 129 10.24 6.72 11.90
N LYS A 130 10.34 5.87 10.87
CA LYS A 130 11.61 5.60 10.17
C LYS A 130 12.28 6.88 9.67
N PHE A 131 11.51 7.80 9.09
CA PHE A 131 12.03 9.10 8.65
C PHE A 131 12.53 9.94 9.84
N THR A 132 11.78 9.98 10.94
CA THR A 132 12.17 10.68 12.18
C THR A 132 13.47 10.11 12.77
N ASP A 133 13.55 8.79 12.92
CA ASP A 133 14.73 8.11 13.49
C ASP A 133 15.94 8.31 12.60
N TRP A 134 15.76 8.24 11.28
CA TRP A 134 16.81 8.60 10.34
C TRP A 134 17.25 10.07 10.50
N THR A 135 16.34 11.03 10.58
CA THR A 135 16.71 12.45 10.77
C THR A 135 17.47 12.69 12.08
N LYS A 136 17.11 11.98 13.16
CA LYS A 136 17.79 12.05 14.46
C LYS A 136 19.23 11.54 14.39
N LYS A 137 19.46 10.46 13.62
CA LYS A 137 20.80 9.85 13.44
C LYS A 137 21.67 10.69 12.52
N VAL A 138 21.14 11.12 11.37
CA VAL A 138 21.96 11.80 10.35
C VAL A 138 22.36 13.21 10.78
N ARG A 139 21.60 13.87 11.67
CA ARG A 139 21.87 15.25 12.09
C ARG A 139 23.26 15.46 12.69
N SER A 140 23.85 14.46 13.35
CA SER A 140 25.19 14.57 13.93
C SER A 140 26.30 14.31 12.90
N VAL A 141 25.98 13.62 11.80
CA VAL A 141 26.98 13.09 10.87
C VAL A 141 27.15 13.95 9.62
N VAL A 142 26.07 14.50 9.07
CA VAL A 142 26.12 15.20 7.78
C VAL A 142 25.87 16.71 7.88
N ARG A 143 26.32 17.46 6.87
CA ARG A 143 26.04 18.89 6.71
C ARG A 143 24.56 19.14 6.38
N LYS A 144 24.06 20.35 6.65
CA LYS A 144 22.63 20.72 6.50
C LYS A 144 22.12 20.50 5.07
N GLY A 145 22.86 20.96 4.06
CA GLY A 145 22.48 20.79 2.65
C GLY A 145 22.37 19.31 2.24
N GLU A 146 23.31 18.49 2.71
CA GLU A 146 23.30 17.04 2.44
C GLU A 146 22.13 16.35 3.14
N MET A 147 21.82 16.74 4.38
CA MET A 147 20.63 16.27 5.08
C MET A 147 19.34 16.57 4.29
N ILE A 148 19.23 17.75 3.67
CA ILE A 148 18.08 18.11 2.83
C ILE A 148 18.02 17.24 1.56
N ARG A 149 19.15 17.03 0.87
CA ARG A 149 19.23 16.18 -0.33
C ARG A 149 18.84 14.73 -0.04
N GLN A 150 19.37 14.16 1.04
CA GLN A 150 19.03 12.80 1.46
C GLN A 150 17.59 12.66 1.94
N ALA A 151 17.04 13.70 2.59
CA ALA A 151 15.63 13.73 2.97
C ALA A 151 14.74 13.75 1.73
N ARG A 152 15.10 14.53 0.71
CA ARG A 152 14.40 14.57 -0.57
C ARG A 152 14.35 13.18 -1.21
N THR A 153 15.47 12.47 -1.32
CA THR A 153 15.50 11.11 -1.89
C THR A 153 14.55 10.16 -1.16
N ARG A 154 14.50 10.23 0.18
CA ARG A 154 13.57 9.41 0.99
C ARG A 154 12.11 9.76 0.74
N VAL A 155 11.78 11.04 0.61
CA VAL A 155 10.41 11.47 0.29
C VAL A 155 10.04 11.06 -1.13
N ILE A 156 10.95 11.17 -2.09
CA ILE A 156 10.74 10.67 -3.46
C ILE A 156 10.47 9.17 -3.45
N GLY A 157 11.23 8.38 -2.69
CA GLY A 157 11.00 6.94 -2.55
C GLY A 157 9.60 6.63 -2.02
N HIS A 158 9.17 7.31 -0.95
CA HIS A 158 7.81 7.14 -0.40
C HIS A 158 6.74 7.49 -1.45
N LEU A 159 6.87 8.63 -2.13
CA LEU A 159 5.91 9.06 -3.15
C LEU A 159 5.90 8.14 -4.37
N SER A 160 7.03 7.56 -4.77
CA SER A 160 7.10 6.64 -5.91
C SER A 160 6.25 5.39 -5.70
N TYR A 161 6.14 4.93 -4.45
CA TYR A 161 5.31 3.79 -4.10
C TYR A 161 3.85 4.18 -3.84
N TYR A 162 3.62 5.24 -3.05
CA TYR A 162 2.29 5.56 -2.53
C TYR A 162 1.51 6.60 -3.33
N ALA A 163 2.13 7.38 -4.23
CA ALA A 163 1.43 8.41 -5.01
C ALA A 163 0.63 7.81 -6.17
N ILE A 164 -0.36 6.99 -5.83
CA ILE A 164 -1.33 6.39 -6.74
C ILE A 164 -2.64 7.18 -6.73
N THR A 165 -3.52 6.93 -7.71
CA THR A 165 -4.88 7.48 -7.74
C THR A 165 -5.60 7.25 -6.39
N ASP A 166 -6.37 8.24 -5.94
CA ASP A 166 -7.12 8.26 -4.68
C ASP A 166 -6.28 8.38 -3.38
N ASN A 167 -4.95 8.43 -3.46
CA ASN A 167 -4.07 8.50 -2.28
C ASN A 167 -3.30 9.82 -2.11
N LEU A 168 -3.61 10.84 -2.91
CA LEU A 168 -2.87 12.10 -2.92
C LEU A 168 -2.94 12.84 -1.57
N GLU A 169 -4.10 12.80 -0.89
CA GLU A 169 -4.29 13.38 0.44
C GLU A 169 -3.27 12.83 1.46
N ARG A 170 -3.05 11.52 1.48
CA ARG A 170 -2.08 10.89 2.40
C ARG A 170 -0.65 11.19 2.00
N CYS A 171 -0.37 11.31 0.70
CA CYS A 171 0.94 11.73 0.22
C CYS A 171 1.26 13.18 0.60
N ASN A 172 0.28 14.07 0.52
CA ASN A 172 0.37 15.45 1.00
C ASN A 172 0.62 15.50 2.50
N TYR A 173 -0.15 14.74 3.28
CA TYR A 173 0.06 14.63 4.73
C TYR A 173 1.46 14.12 5.08
N TYR A 174 1.95 13.06 4.42
CA TYR A 174 3.30 12.54 4.62
C TYR A 174 4.35 13.61 4.31
N ASN A 175 4.25 14.28 3.17
CA ASN A 175 5.20 15.30 2.75
C ASN A 175 5.22 16.48 3.73
N TYR A 176 4.04 16.96 4.14
CA TYR A 176 3.90 18.00 5.17
C TYR A 176 4.60 17.60 6.47
N ARG A 177 4.32 16.40 6.99
CA ARG A 177 4.95 15.91 8.24
C ARG A 177 6.46 15.73 8.08
N ALA A 178 6.92 15.20 6.95
CA ALA A 178 8.35 15.04 6.67
C ALA A 178 9.09 16.39 6.65
N LYS A 179 8.50 17.45 6.05
CA LYS A 179 9.05 18.81 6.11
C LYS A 179 9.19 19.30 7.54
N HIS A 180 8.16 19.15 8.37
CA HIS A 180 8.18 19.60 9.76
C HIS A 180 9.18 18.81 10.63
N ILE A 181 9.28 17.50 10.42
CA ILE A 181 10.28 16.66 11.08
C ILE A 181 11.69 17.13 10.69
N LEU A 182 11.94 17.34 9.40
CA LEU A 182 13.23 17.80 8.89
C LEU A 182 13.60 19.17 9.44
N PHE A 183 12.68 20.14 9.41
CA PHE A 183 12.86 21.47 9.98
C PHE A 183 13.22 21.41 11.47
N LYS A 184 12.46 20.63 12.25
CA LYS A 184 12.69 20.44 13.68
C LYS A 184 14.10 19.93 13.97
N TRP A 185 14.55 18.90 13.26
CA TRP A 185 15.86 18.29 13.55
C TRP A 185 17.04 19.04 12.94
N LEU A 186 16.87 19.76 11.83
CA LEU A 186 17.87 20.70 11.31
C LEU A 186 18.15 21.83 12.30
N ASN A 187 17.10 22.39 12.91
CA ASN A 187 17.22 23.45 13.91
C ASN A 187 17.69 22.94 15.29
N ARG A 188 17.80 21.63 15.48
CA ARG A 188 18.38 20.99 16.68
C ARG A 188 19.78 20.41 16.44
N LYS A 189 20.42 20.77 15.33
CA LYS A 189 21.80 20.36 15.01
C LYS A 189 22.84 21.26 15.66
N SER A 190 22.56 22.54 15.81
CA SER A 190 23.48 23.55 16.38
C SER A 190 22.83 24.30 17.54
N GLN A 191 23.65 24.93 18.39
CA GLN A 191 23.18 25.78 19.50
C GLN A 191 22.32 26.96 19.03
N ARG A 192 22.58 27.48 17.82
CA ARG A 192 21.74 28.49 17.14
C ARG A 192 20.82 27.82 16.11
N LYS A 193 19.59 28.34 15.99
CA LYS A 193 18.64 27.93 14.95
C LYS A 193 19.25 28.20 13.57
N ALA A 194 19.17 27.20 12.70
CA ALA A 194 19.76 27.23 11.37
C ALA A 194 18.89 27.94 10.33
N TYR A 195 17.57 27.82 10.47
CA TYR A 195 16.60 28.30 9.51
C TYR A 195 15.37 28.86 10.22
N THR A 196 14.86 30.00 9.73
CA THR A 196 13.45 30.36 9.86
C THR A 196 12.60 29.45 8.97
N TRP A 197 11.28 29.42 9.16
CA TRP A 197 10.41 28.60 8.31
C TRP A 197 10.46 29.04 6.84
N GLU A 198 10.53 30.35 6.58
CA GLU A 198 10.68 30.93 5.24
C GLU A 198 12.01 30.54 4.59
N GLY A 199 13.13 30.74 5.30
CA GLY A 199 14.45 30.35 4.80
C GLY A 199 14.57 28.84 4.57
N PHE A 200 13.90 28.02 5.39
CA PHE A 200 13.80 26.58 5.16
C PHE A 200 13.00 26.26 3.89
N ASN A 201 11.88 26.92 3.65
CA ASN A 201 11.08 26.71 2.43
C ASN A 201 11.85 27.13 1.17
N GLN A 202 12.64 28.20 1.23
CA GLN A 202 13.57 28.58 0.15
C GLN A 202 14.61 27.49 -0.09
N ALA A 203 15.27 27.00 0.96
CA ALA A 203 16.24 25.90 0.85
C ALA A 203 15.62 24.61 0.26
N LEU A 204 14.38 24.29 0.64
CA LEU A 204 13.63 23.17 0.05
C LEU A 204 13.32 23.41 -1.44
N ALA A 205 12.96 24.63 -1.82
CA ALA A 205 12.70 24.97 -3.22
C ALA A 205 13.96 24.81 -4.07
N TRP A 206 15.11 25.31 -3.59
CA TRP A 206 16.42 25.17 -4.24
C TRP A 206 16.82 23.70 -4.35
N ALA A 207 16.58 22.90 -3.33
CA ALA A 207 16.79 21.46 -3.35
C ALA A 207 15.79 20.69 -4.23
N LYS A 208 14.86 21.37 -4.91
CA LYS A 208 13.78 20.78 -5.72
C LYS A 208 12.96 19.76 -4.93
N TRP A 209 12.54 20.14 -3.72
CA TRP A 209 11.73 19.28 -2.86
C TRP A 209 10.45 18.81 -3.58
N PRO A 210 10.11 17.51 -3.53
CA PRO A 210 9.04 16.98 -4.35
C PRO A 210 7.68 17.55 -3.91
N LYS A 211 6.86 17.95 -4.89
CA LYS A 211 5.43 18.18 -4.69
C LYS A 211 4.69 16.87 -4.96
N PRO A 212 3.83 16.38 -4.03
CA PRO A 212 3.05 15.16 -4.28
C PRO A 212 2.14 15.36 -5.48
N ARG A 213 2.20 14.41 -6.42
CA ARG A 213 1.35 14.31 -7.61
C ARG A 213 1.09 12.84 -7.86
N VAL A 214 -0.03 12.50 -8.48
CA VAL A 214 -0.30 11.11 -8.88
C VAL A 214 0.78 10.67 -9.86
N ARG A 215 1.50 9.61 -9.54
CA ARG A 215 2.57 9.00 -10.34
C ARG A 215 2.12 7.72 -11.04
N LYS A 216 1.15 7.01 -10.45
CA LYS A 216 0.56 5.79 -11.03
C LYS A 216 -0.95 5.96 -11.10
N ASP A 217 -1.50 5.99 -12.31
CA ASP A 217 -2.94 6.03 -12.50
C ASP A 217 -3.53 4.62 -12.41
N LEU A 218 -4.41 4.41 -11.43
CA LEU A 218 -5.15 3.17 -11.21
C LEU A 218 -6.66 3.37 -11.43
N ASN A 219 -7.07 4.40 -12.18
CA ASN A 219 -8.46 4.58 -12.56
C ASN A 219 -8.85 3.59 -13.68
N PRO A 220 -9.77 2.63 -13.43
CA PRO A 220 -10.14 1.67 -14.46
C PRO A 220 -10.91 2.30 -15.63
N PHE A 221 -11.62 3.40 -15.38
CA PHE A 221 -12.50 4.02 -16.38
C PHE A 221 -11.78 4.92 -17.39
N ARG A 222 -10.56 5.38 -17.07
CA ARG A 222 -9.81 6.31 -17.91
C ARG A 222 -9.14 5.65 -19.12
N ARG A 223 -9.03 4.32 -19.12
CA ARG A 223 -8.50 3.53 -20.25
C ARG A 223 -9.57 3.18 -21.28
N VAL A 224 -10.85 3.27 -20.89
CA VAL A 224 -11.98 2.89 -21.76
C VAL A 224 -12.37 4.04 -22.69
N GLU A 225 -12.09 5.29 -22.30
CA GLU A 225 -12.33 6.50 -23.12
C GLU A 225 -11.17 6.81 -24.10
N ALA A 226 -10.17 5.94 -24.20
CA ALA A 226 -9.00 6.12 -25.06
C ALA A 226 -9.04 5.30 -26.37
N HIS A 227 -10.21 4.73 -26.69
CA HIS A 227 -10.50 3.99 -27.91
C HIS A 227 -11.78 4.52 -28.56
#